data_AF-A0A661MI55-F1
#
_entry.id   AF-A0A661MI55-F1
#
_cell.length_a   1.000
_cell.length_b   1.000
_cell.length_c   1.000
_cell.angle_alpha   90.00
_cell.angle_beta   90.00
_cell.angle_gamma   90.00
#
_symmetry.space_group_name_H-M   'P 1'
#
loop_
_entity.id
_entity.type
_entity.pdbx_description
1 polymer ?
#
loop_
_entity_poly.entity_id
_entity_poly.type
_entity_poly.pdbx_seq_one_letter_code
_entity_poly.pdbx_strand_id
1 'polypeptide(L)'
;MGMKKNQGFTVTELMIAVVIIGVLATLAIPSFTGYIYKARVTEASNFLGEIKQRQESYRSEFGQYCAIDGDDWGTYNPSGAPGIDPVAWTTTAEWQQLGASPDGPIRFRYATVAGFPGVDPPSGTNLDKDDHWFAARALGDLDEDGATFFLEIYSQANHIYNSATAQGGWE
;
A
#
# COMPACT_ATOMS: atom_id res chain seq x y z
N MET A 1 11.19 48.04 45.56
CA MET A 1 10.64 46.69 45.31
C MET A 1 9.50 46.83 44.32
N GLY A 2 9.76 46.68 43.00
CA GLY A 2 8.74 46.84 41.98
C GLY A 2 7.80 45.63 41.97
N MET A 3 6.52 45.85 42.25
CA MET A 3 5.50 44.80 42.18
C MET A 3 5.28 44.42 40.71
N LYS A 4 5.73 43.21 40.33
CA LYS A 4 5.40 42.64 39.02
C LYS A 4 3.87 42.40 38.99
N LYS A 5 3.16 43.06 38.08
CA LYS A 5 1.74 42.78 37.83
C LYS A 5 1.63 41.42 37.13
N ASN A 6 1.03 40.43 37.79
CA ASN A 6 0.61 39.21 37.13
C ASN A 6 -0.56 39.56 36.19
N GLN A 7 -0.27 39.64 34.89
CA GLN A 7 -1.29 39.72 33.84
C GLN A 7 -1.76 38.29 33.54
N GLY A 8 -3.02 37.99 33.87
CA GLY A 8 -3.69 36.76 33.45
C GLY A 8 -4.43 36.95 32.13
N PHE A 9 -4.65 35.87 31.39
CA PHE A 9 -5.48 35.86 30.18
C PHE A 9 -6.95 36.13 30.50
N THR A 10 -7.64 36.88 29.65
CA THR A 10 -9.09 37.06 29.74
C THR A 10 -9.84 35.88 29.12
N VAL A 11 -11.07 35.65 29.57
CA VAL A 11 -11.96 34.64 28.99
C VAL A 11 -12.24 34.94 27.51
N THR A 12 -12.31 36.21 27.14
CA THR A 12 -12.53 36.66 25.75
C THR A 12 -11.37 36.30 24.83
N GLU A 13 -10.13 36.43 25.28
CA GLU A 13 -8.95 36.01 24.52
C GLU A 13 -8.92 34.50 24.31
N LEU A 14 -9.32 33.73 25.32
CA LEU A 14 -9.48 32.28 25.18
C LEU A 14 -10.59 31.95 24.15
N MET A 15 -11.73 32.63 24.20
CA MET A 15 -12.83 32.41 23.26
C MET A 15 -12.43 32.69 21.81
N ILE A 16 -11.74 33.80 21.55
CA ILE A 16 -11.24 34.13 20.22
C ILE A 16 -10.22 33.10 19.75
N ALA A 17 -9.30 32.67 20.62
CA ALA A 17 -8.33 31.64 20.30
C ALA A 17 -8.99 30.31 19.90
N VAL A 18 -10.01 29.87 20.65
CA VAL A 18 -10.76 28.63 20.34
C VAL A 18 -11.50 28.75 19.01
N VAL A 19 -12.10 29.90 18.71
CA VAL A 19 -12.78 30.13 17.42
C VAL A 19 -11.79 30.06 16.26
N ILE A 20 -10.61 30.69 16.39
CA ILE A 20 -9.57 30.67 15.36
C ILE A 20 -9.08 29.23 15.15
N ILE A 21 -8.79 28.49 16.22
CA ILE A 21 -8.37 27.08 16.16
C ILE A 21 -9.46 26.22 15.49
N GLY A 22 -10.74 26.45 15.80
CA GLY A 22 -11.86 25.74 15.19
C GLY A 22 -11.91 25.90 13.66
N VAL A 23 -11.79 27.13 13.16
CA VAL A 23 -11.78 27.41 11.71
C VAL A 23 -10.55 26.79 11.04
N LEU A 24 -9.37 26.91 11.65
CA LEU A 24 -8.14 26.34 11.11
C LEU A 24 -8.18 24.81 11.07
N ALA A 25 -8.74 24.17 12.09
CA ALA A 25 -8.86 22.71 12.15
C ALA A 25 -9.72 22.16 11.00
N THR A 26 -10.85 22.80 10.69
CA THR A 26 -11.73 22.36 9.59
C THR A 26 -11.03 22.41 8.22
N LEU A 27 -10.14 23.37 7.98
CA LEU A 27 -9.37 23.47 6.74
C LEU A 27 -8.17 22.51 6.72
N ALA A 28 -7.54 22.26 7.86
CA ALA A 28 -6.31 21.48 7.96
C ALA A 28 -6.55 19.96 7.85
N ILE A 29 -7.61 19.44 8.47
CA ILE A 29 -7.91 17.99 8.52
C ILE A 29 -7.95 17.33 7.13
N PRO A 30 -8.73 17.80 6.14
CA PRO A 30 -8.81 17.12 4.84
C PRO A 30 -7.50 17.17 4.04
N SER A 31 -6.67 18.21 4.24
CA SER A 31 -5.35 18.27 3.60
C SER A 31 -4.38 17.26 4.20
N PHE A 32 -4.48 17.00 5.51
CA PHE A 32 -3.59 16.09 6.21
C PHE A 32 -3.90 14.63 5.88
N THR A 33 -5.17 14.26 5.78
CA THR A 33 -5.59 12.89 5.39
C THR A 33 -5.10 12.52 3.99
N GLY A 34 -5.19 13.45 3.02
CA GLY A 34 -4.67 13.22 1.67
C GLY A 34 -3.15 13.01 1.62
N TYR A 35 -2.38 13.69 2.48
CA TYR A 35 -0.94 13.48 2.59
C TYR A 35 -0.61 12.08 3.15
N ILE A 36 -1.32 11.68 4.20
CA ILE A 36 -1.17 10.33 4.78
C ILE A 36 -1.50 9.26 3.75
N TYR A 37 -2.62 9.40 3.02
CA TYR A 37 -3.02 8.46 1.97
C TYR A 37 -1.90 8.26 0.93
N LYS A 38 -1.36 9.36 0.40
CA LYS A 38 -0.26 9.32 -0.58
C LYS A 38 0.99 8.66 -0.02
N ALA A 39 1.33 8.92 1.24
CA ALA A 39 2.47 8.29 1.91
C ALA A 39 2.28 6.77 2.01
N ARG A 40 1.06 6.30 2.35
CA ARG A 40 0.71 4.87 2.41
C ARG A 40 0.77 4.19 1.04
N VAL A 41 0.25 4.84 0.00
CA VAL A 41 0.34 4.33 -1.38
C VAL A 41 1.79 4.24 -1.86
N THR A 42 2.61 5.22 -1.49
CA THR A 42 4.05 5.21 -1.83
C THR A 42 4.79 4.07 -1.12
N GLU A 43 4.49 3.82 0.15
CA GLU A 43 5.02 2.68 0.92
C GLU A 43 4.74 1.35 0.19
N ALA A 44 3.49 1.13 -0.20
CA ALA A 44 3.10 -0.10 -0.90
C ALA A 44 3.68 -0.20 -2.31
N SER A 45 3.76 0.92 -3.03
CA SER A 45 4.35 0.98 -4.37
C SER A 45 5.85 0.65 -4.33
N ASN A 46 6.57 1.12 -3.32
CA ASN A 46 7.98 0.80 -3.12
C ASN A 46 8.17 -0.69 -2.87
N PHE A 47 7.34 -1.30 -2.02
CA PHE A 47 7.46 -2.74 -1.75
C PHE A 47 7.04 -3.60 -2.94
N LEU A 48 6.01 -3.21 -3.71
CA LEU A 48 5.69 -3.87 -4.99
C LEU A 48 6.83 -3.77 -6.00
N GLY A 49 7.55 -2.64 -6.03
CA GLY A 49 8.76 -2.47 -6.83
C GLY A 49 9.88 -3.44 -6.42
N GLU A 50 10.09 -3.62 -5.12
CA GLU A 50 11.03 -4.63 -4.60
C GLU A 50 10.59 -6.04 -5.01
N ILE A 51 9.32 -6.39 -4.85
CA ILE A 51 8.77 -7.69 -5.27
C ILE A 51 9.08 -7.94 -6.74
N LYS A 52 8.81 -6.98 -7.62
CA LYS A 52 9.16 -7.09 -9.05
C LYS A 52 10.65 -7.32 -9.25
N GLN A 53 11.51 -6.53 -8.60
CA GLN A 53 12.96 -6.70 -8.73
C GLN A 53 13.43 -8.10 -8.30
N ARG A 54 12.88 -8.63 -7.20
CA ARG A 54 13.17 -9.99 -6.72
C ARG A 54 12.67 -11.04 -7.70
N GLN A 55 11.48 -10.86 -8.26
CA GLN A 55 10.91 -11.74 -9.27
C GLN A 55 11.76 -11.80 -10.54
N GLU A 56 12.21 -10.64 -11.06
CA GLU A 56 13.10 -10.61 -12.23
C GLU A 56 14.46 -11.26 -11.95
N SER A 57 15.00 -11.07 -10.73
CA SER A 57 16.24 -11.73 -10.31
C SER A 57 16.07 -13.25 -10.26
N TYR A 58 14.96 -13.72 -9.70
CA TYR A 58 14.62 -15.14 -9.63
C TYR A 58 14.44 -15.74 -11.03
N ARG A 59 13.76 -15.04 -11.94
CA ARG A 59 13.65 -15.47 -13.36
C ARG A 59 15.00 -15.55 -14.05
N SER A 60 15.89 -14.60 -13.80
CA SER A 60 17.24 -14.64 -14.39
C SER A 60 18.06 -15.83 -13.91
N GLU A 61 17.82 -16.32 -12.68
CA GLU A 61 18.57 -17.44 -12.10
C GLU A 61 17.96 -18.80 -12.44
N PHE A 62 16.63 -18.93 -12.40
CA PHE A 62 15.92 -20.20 -12.51
C PHE A 62 15.11 -20.37 -13.80
N GLY A 63 15.05 -19.34 -14.66
CA GLY A 63 14.30 -19.35 -15.92
C GLY A 63 12.78 -19.21 -15.78
N GLN A 64 12.28 -19.05 -14.56
CA GLN A 64 10.86 -18.93 -14.22
C GLN A 64 10.68 -17.92 -13.09
N TYR A 65 9.50 -17.34 -12.92
CA TYR A 65 9.20 -16.49 -11.75
C TYR A 65 8.93 -17.33 -10.51
N CYS A 66 9.15 -16.74 -9.33
CA CYS A 66 8.88 -17.41 -8.06
C CYS A 66 7.37 -17.38 -7.78
N ALA A 67 6.73 -18.55 -7.76
CA ALA A 67 5.36 -18.66 -7.31
C ALA A 67 5.31 -18.59 -5.77
N ILE A 68 4.57 -17.63 -5.21
CA ILE A 68 4.27 -17.55 -3.78
C ILE A 68 2.81 -17.91 -3.60
N ASP A 69 2.53 -19.22 -3.60
CA ASP A 69 1.27 -19.85 -3.17
C ASP A 69 -0.05 -19.39 -3.82
N GLY A 70 -0.95 -20.35 -4.11
CA GLY A 70 -2.38 -20.11 -4.40
C GLY A 70 -2.79 -19.75 -5.85
N ASP A 71 -4.03 -20.12 -6.18
CA ASP A 71 -4.74 -19.82 -7.44
C ASP A 71 -4.98 -18.30 -7.65
N ASP A 72 -5.46 -17.87 -8.82
CA ASP A 72 -5.80 -16.48 -9.22
C ASP A 72 -4.84 -15.41 -8.63
N TRP A 73 -5.07 -14.82 -7.45
CA TRP A 73 -4.18 -13.79 -6.88
C TRP A 73 -3.17 -14.28 -5.83
N GLY A 74 -3.19 -15.56 -5.51
CA GLY A 74 -2.35 -16.17 -4.48
C GLY A 74 -2.78 -15.89 -3.05
N THR A 75 -1.97 -16.33 -2.09
CA THR A 75 -2.22 -16.16 -0.66
C THR A 75 -1.72 -14.80 -0.17
N TYR A 76 -2.60 -14.00 0.43
CA TYR A 76 -2.21 -12.71 1.00
C TYR A 76 -1.41 -12.84 2.31
N ASN A 77 -0.37 -12.00 2.44
CA ASN A 77 0.40 -11.78 3.64
C ASN A 77 0.44 -10.29 4.03
N PRO A 78 -0.03 -9.92 5.23
CA PRO A 78 -0.85 -10.73 6.14
C PRO A 78 -2.19 -11.15 5.52
N SER A 79 -2.84 -12.16 6.09
CA SER A 79 -4.12 -12.67 5.55
C SER A 79 -5.25 -11.63 5.61
N GLY A 80 -5.31 -10.86 6.70
CA GLY A 80 -6.19 -9.70 6.86
C GLY A 80 -5.56 -8.42 6.34
N ALA A 81 -6.34 -7.55 5.71
CA ALA A 81 -5.87 -6.22 5.35
C ALA A 81 -5.59 -5.41 6.63
N PRO A 82 -4.40 -4.82 6.80
CA PRO A 82 -4.16 -3.87 7.88
C PRO A 82 -5.11 -2.67 7.79
N GLY A 83 -5.48 -2.09 8.93
CA GLY A 83 -6.25 -0.85 9.02
C GLY A 83 -5.35 0.39 9.04
N ILE A 84 -5.76 1.41 9.80
CA ILE A 84 -5.00 2.66 9.98
C ILE A 84 -3.62 2.41 10.60
N ASP A 85 -3.57 1.47 11.56
CA ASP A 85 -2.37 1.09 12.28
C ASP A 85 -1.55 0.05 11.49
N PRO A 86 -0.25 0.29 11.30
CA PRO A 86 0.58 -0.63 10.54
C PRO A 86 0.84 -1.91 11.33
N VAL A 87 0.97 -3.02 10.60
CA VAL A 87 1.23 -4.34 11.17
C VAL A 87 2.67 -4.76 10.83
N ALA A 88 3.33 -5.46 11.76
CA ALA A 88 4.67 -5.99 11.51
C ALA A 88 4.64 -7.05 10.39
N TRP A 89 5.61 -6.98 9.48
CA TRP A 89 5.78 -8.01 8.46
C TRP A 89 6.16 -9.34 9.10
N THR A 90 5.45 -10.41 8.72
CA THR A 90 5.78 -11.78 9.11
C THR A 90 6.19 -12.55 7.86
N THR A 91 7.48 -12.88 7.74
CA THR A 91 7.98 -13.65 6.61
C THR A 91 7.51 -15.11 6.71
N THR A 92 6.77 -15.58 5.71
CA THR A 92 6.43 -17.01 5.55
C THR A 92 7.50 -17.71 4.69
N ALA A 93 7.43 -19.05 4.56
CA ALA A 93 8.42 -19.81 3.80
C ALA A 93 8.47 -19.38 2.32
N GLU A 94 7.31 -19.06 1.75
CA GLU A 94 7.15 -18.65 0.35
C GLU A 94 7.73 -17.24 0.12
N TRP A 95 7.48 -16.31 1.05
CA TRP A 95 8.10 -14.97 1.02
C TRP A 95 9.60 -15.02 1.28
N GLN A 96 10.07 -15.97 2.09
CA GLN A 96 11.50 -16.21 2.29
C GLN A 96 12.17 -16.72 1.00
N GLN A 97 11.48 -17.54 0.21
CA GLN A 97 12.00 -18.03 -1.08
C GLN A 97 12.21 -16.90 -2.10
N LEU A 98 11.25 -15.98 -2.22
CA LEU A 98 11.42 -14.79 -3.07
C LEU A 98 12.46 -13.83 -2.49
N GLY A 99 12.60 -13.79 -1.16
CA GLY A 99 13.52 -12.90 -0.46
C GLY A 99 13.08 -11.44 -0.45
N ALA A 100 11.79 -11.17 -0.71
CA ALA A 100 11.19 -9.84 -0.58
C ALA A 100 10.75 -9.60 0.87
N SER A 101 11.18 -8.48 1.46
CA SER A 101 10.74 -8.07 2.80
C SER A 101 10.71 -6.55 2.89
N PRO A 102 9.61 -5.94 3.38
CA PRO A 102 9.50 -4.50 3.51
C PRO A 102 10.45 -3.97 4.59
N ASP A 103 10.87 -2.70 4.46
CA ASP A 103 11.73 -1.99 5.42
C ASP A 103 10.94 -1.42 6.62
N GLY A 104 10.07 -2.26 7.21
CA GLY A 104 9.29 -1.91 8.40
C GLY A 104 7.85 -2.41 8.41
N PRO A 105 7.04 -1.92 9.36
CA PRO A 105 5.62 -2.21 9.45
C PRO A 105 4.86 -1.76 8.20
N ILE A 106 3.89 -2.56 7.78
CA ILE A 106 3.14 -2.42 6.54
C ILE A 106 1.67 -2.06 6.79
N ARG A 107 1.06 -1.35 5.83
CA ARG A 107 -0.37 -1.00 5.84
C ARG A 107 -1.22 -1.67 4.76
N PHE A 108 -0.60 -2.53 3.97
CA PHE A 108 -1.26 -3.31 2.94
C PHE A 108 -0.94 -4.77 3.19
N ARG A 109 -1.84 -5.65 2.74
CA ARG A 109 -1.50 -7.06 2.53
C ARG A 109 -1.04 -7.25 1.10
N TYR A 110 -0.12 -8.20 0.91
CA TYR A 110 0.52 -8.45 -0.37
C TYR A 110 0.31 -9.89 -0.78
N ALA A 111 0.06 -10.13 -2.06
CA ALA A 111 0.04 -11.45 -2.66
C ALA A 111 0.80 -11.41 -3.98
N THR A 112 1.44 -12.51 -4.36
CA THR A 112 2.10 -12.63 -5.66
C THR A 112 1.95 -14.05 -6.18
N VAL A 113 1.57 -14.15 -7.45
CA VAL A 113 1.41 -15.40 -8.17
C VAL A 113 2.30 -15.39 -9.39
N ALA A 114 2.73 -16.58 -9.83
CA ALA A 114 3.48 -16.76 -11.05
C ALA A 114 2.98 -17.99 -11.79
N GLY A 115 3.09 -17.97 -13.12
CA GLY A 115 2.67 -19.07 -13.97
C GLY A 115 3.66 -19.39 -15.09
N PHE A 116 3.59 -20.63 -15.55
CA PHE A 116 4.30 -21.13 -16.72
C PHE A 116 3.56 -20.74 -18.01
N PRO A 117 4.25 -20.77 -19.16
CA PRO A 117 3.59 -20.64 -20.46
C PRO A 117 2.42 -21.62 -20.60
N GLY A 118 1.27 -21.10 -21.04
CA GLY A 118 0.02 -21.83 -21.21
C GLY A 118 -0.89 -21.86 -19.97
N VAL A 119 -0.42 -21.42 -18.81
CA VAL A 119 -1.25 -21.24 -17.61
C VAL A 119 -1.94 -19.88 -17.67
N ASP A 120 -3.25 -19.86 -17.46
CA ASP A 120 -4.03 -18.62 -17.50
C ASP A 120 -3.63 -17.70 -16.33
N PRO A 121 -3.30 -16.42 -16.60
CA PRO A 121 -2.99 -15.44 -15.57
C PRO A 121 -4.24 -14.96 -14.84
N PRO A 122 -4.08 -14.19 -13.75
CA PRO A 122 -5.21 -13.78 -12.93
C PRO A 122 -6.18 -12.92 -13.72
N SER A 123 -7.47 -13.06 -13.43
CA SER A 123 -8.51 -12.33 -14.17
C SER A 123 -8.30 -10.81 -14.05
N GLY A 124 -8.38 -10.10 -15.18
CA GLY A 124 -8.18 -8.64 -15.24
C GLY A 124 -6.73 -8.21 -15.42
N THR A 125 -5.77 -9.13 -15.35
CA THR A 125 -4.38 -8.88 -15.77
C THR A 125 -4.31 -9.14 -17.27
N ASN A 126 -4.01 -8.13 -18.09
CA ASN A 126 -3.83 -8.32 -19.55
C ASN A 126 -2.48 -9.01 -19.85
N LEU A 127 -2.07 -9.95 -19.00
CA LEU A 127 -0.87 -10.75 -19.14
C LEU A 127 -1.05 -11.74 -20.28
N ASP A 128 -0.05 -11.83 -21.13
CA ASP A 128 0.05 -12.89 -22.11
C ASP A 128 0.48 -14.20 -21.43
N LYS A 129 -0.20 -15.29 -21.78
CA LYS A 129 0.12 -16.64 -21.30
C LYS A 129 1.14 -17.36 -22.17
N ASP A 130 1.62 -16.75 -23.26
CA ASP A 130 2.60 -17.36 -24.16
C ASP A 130 4.03 -17.41 -23.57
N ASP A 131 4.31 -16.66 -22.49
CA ASP A 131 5.56 -16.69 -21.73
C ASP A 131 5.29 -16.84 -20.22
N HIS A 132 6.36 -17.05 -19.44
CA HIS A 132 6.32 -17.00 -17.99
C HIS A 132 5.86 -15.61 -17.54
N TRP A 133 4.96 -15.60 -16.55
CA TRP A 133 4.39 -14.38 -16.03
C TRP A 133 4.38 -14.40 -14.51
N PHE A 134 4.40 -13.21 -13.91
CA PHE A 134 4.00 -13.00 -12.53
C PHE A 134 3.06 -11.81 -12.44
N ALA A 135 2.22 -11.84 -11.40
CA ALA A 135 1.40 -10.72 -10.96
C ALA A 135 1.52 -10.59 -9.44
N ALA A 136 1.68 -9.37 -8.96
CA ALA A 136 1.68 -9.06 -7.53
C ALA A 136 0.65 -7.97 -7.24
N ARG A 137 -0.04 -8.09 -6.10
CA ARG A 137 -1.08 -7.17 -5.66
C ARG A 137 -0.84 -6.76 -4.21
N ALA A 138 -0.92 -5.46 -3.95
CA ALA A 138 -1.10 -4.92 -2.61
C ALA A 138 -2.57 -4.53 -2.44
N LEU A 139 -3.18 -4.88 -1.32
CA LEU A 139 -4.57 -4.54 -1.00
C LEU A 139 -4.63 -3.95 0.41
N GLY A 140 -5.27 -2.81 0.58
CA GLY A 140 -5.43 -2.14 1.87
C GLY A 140 -6.78 -1.45 1.96
N ASP A 141 -7.24 -1.23 3.19
CA ASP A 141 -8.38 -0.35 3.49
C ASP A 141 -7.77 0.90 4.15
N LEU A 142 -7.71 2.00 3.40
CA LEU A 142 -6.89 3.16 3.76
C LEU A 142 -7.59 4.11 4.72
N ASP A 143 -8.89 4.00 4.90
CA ASP A 143 -9.72 4.84 5.77
C ASP A 143 -10.71 4.07 6.65
N GLU A 144 -10.61 2.73 6.67
CA GLU A 144 -11.44 1.82 7.48
C GLU A 144 -12.95 1.95 7.16
N ASP A 145 -13.29 2.32 5.92
CA ASP A 145 -14.67 2.43 5.48
C ASP A 145 -15.19 1.14 4.82
N GLY A 146 -14.33 0.12 4.71
CA GLY A 146 -14.62 -1.16 4.07
C GLY A 146 -14.40 -1.18 2.55
N ALA A 147 -14.04 -0.06 1.93
CA ALA A 147 -13.64 0.03 0.53
C ALA A 147 -12.14 -0.25 0.40
N THR A 148 -11.82 -1.38 -0.24
CA THR A 148 -10.43 -1.76 -0.43
C THR A 148 -9.83 -1.05 -1.63
N PHE A 149 -8.66 -0.44 -1.41
CA PHE A 149 -7.79 0.04 -2.47
C PHE A 149 -6.75 -1.02 -2.82
N PHE A 150 -6.53 -1.26 -4.11
CA PHE A 150 -5.47 -2.16 -4.57
C PHE A 150 -4.45 -1.45 -5.47
N LEU A 151 -3.22 -1.97 -5.42
CA LEU A 151 -2.13 -1.67 -6.33
C LEU A 151 -1.63 -2.97 -6.94
N GLU A 152 -1.29 -2.97 -8.21
CA GLU A 152 -0.85 -4.17 -8.91
C GLU A 152 0.34 -3.90 -9.80
N ILE A 153 1.24 -4.88 -9.89
CA ILE A 153 2.39 -4.84 -10.79
C ILE A 153 2.57 -6.21 -11.44
N TYR A 154 2.93 -6.20 -12.71
CA TYR A 154 3.07 -7.41 -13.51
C TYR A 154 4.45 -7.50 -14.17
N SER A 155 4.84 -8.72 -14.55
CA SER A 155 6.03 -8.99 -15.38
C SER A 155 6.06 -8.15 -16.66
N GLN A 156 4.98 -8.19 -17.45
CA GLN A 156 4.91 -7.59 -18.79
C GLN A 156 4.49 -6.10 -18.79
N ALA A 157 4.32 -5.48 -17.62
CA ALA A 157 3.93 -4.07 -17.49
C ALA A 157 5.02 -3.23 -16.81
N ASN A 158 5.25 -2.00 -17.29
CA ASN A 158 6.25 -1.07 -16.75
C ASN A 158 5.68 -0.03 -15.76
N HIS A 159 4.40 -0.16 -15.39
CA HIS A 159 3.73 0.72 -14.42
C HIS A 159 2.97 -0.09 -13.37
N ILE A 160 2.62 0.59 -12.28
CA ILE A 160 1.78 0.06 -11.21
C ILE A 160 0.34 0.49 -11.49
N TYR A 161 -0.57 -0.47 -11.55
CA TYR A 161 -2.00 -0.21 -11.67
C TYR A 161 -2.61 0.07 -10.30
N ASN A 162 -3.65 0.89 -10.24
CA ASN A 162 -4.38 1.18 -9.00
C ASN A 162 -5.89 1.11 -9.19
N SER A 163 -6.63 0.96 -8.09
CA SER A 163 -8.09 0.81 -8.10
C SER A 163 -8.89 2.11 -7.96
N ALA A 164 -8.23 3.27 -7.81
CA ALA A 164 -8.92 4.55 -7.61
C ALA A 164 -9.62 5.03 -8.89
N THR A 165 -9.30 4.45 -10.05
CA THR A 165 -10.21 4.44 -11.21
C THR A 165 -11.27 3.37 -10.97
N ALA A 166 -12.50 3.81 -10.66
CA ALA A 166 -13.64 2.96 -10.28
C ALA A 166 -14.09 1.89 -11.31
N GLN A 167 -13.34 1.65 -12.38
CA GLN A 167 -13.46 0.49 -13.26
C GLN A 167 -12.06 0.14 -13.76
N GLY A 168 -11.74 -1.14 -13.90
CA GLY A 168 -10.47 -1.62 -14.45
C GLY A 168 -10.17 -0.98 -15.82
N GLY A 169 -9.41 0.11 -15.80
CA GLY A 169 -9.21 0.98 -16.95
C GLY A 169 -8.04 1.91 -16.72
N TRP A 170 -6.88 1.46 -17.18
CA TRP A 170 -5.77 2.23 -17.76
C TRP A 170 -5.56 3.67 -17.24
N GLU A 171 -4.67 3.82 -16.28
CA GLU A 171 -3.41 4.61 -16.33
C GLU A 171 -2.62 4.45 -15.02
#